data_AF-A0A6B3F0K9-F1
#
_entry.id   AF-A0A6B3F0K9-F1
#
_cell.length_a   1.000
_cell.length_b   1.000
_cell.length_c   1.000
_cell.angle_alpha   90.00
_cell.angle_beta   90.00
_cell.angle_gamma   90.00
#
_symmetry.space_group_name_H-M   'P 1'
#
loop_
_entity.id
_entity.type
_entity.pdbx_description
1 polymer ?
#
loop_
_entity_poly.entity_id
_entity_poly.type
_entity_poly.pdbx_seq_one_letter_code
_entity_poly.pdbx_strand_id
1 'polypeptide(L)'
;HEDRGLLIGYYNTGTHADSYAALTPKEREARAVAQGVKIHGESYRKHLTSSFSHHWRQTPYLEASWHSLAGGPDAPAFAPLNEPAGHVYFAGDWLSYLDAWQHGAFSSARKVVGSLHRRVLNG
;
A
#
# COMPACT_ATOMS: atom_id res chain seq x y z
N HIS A 1 11.05 19.82 -20.80
CA HIS A 1 10.62 19.87 -19.39
C HIS A 1 9.38 20.75 -19.32
N GLU A 2 8.38 20.35 -18.53
CA GLU A 2 7.18 21.15 -18.26
C GLU A 2 7.48 22.17 -17.15
N ASP A 3 6.81 23.32 -17.16
CA ASP A 3 7.01 24.41 -16.18
C ASP A 3 6.43 24.10 -14.79
N ARG A 4 5.83 22.92 -14.60
CA ARG A 4 5.17 22.48 -13.36
C ARG A 4 5.51 21.03 -13.02
N GLY A 5 5.45 20.70 -11.74
CA GLY A 5 5.70 19.35 -11.22
C GLY A 5 4.73 18.96 -10.10
N LEU A 6 4.65 17.66 -9.83
CA LEU A 6 3.89 17.08 -8.73
C LEU A 6 4.79 16.92 -7.50
N LEU A 7 4.27 17.30 -6.33
CA LEU A 7 4.92 17.05 -5.04
C LEU A 7 4.04 16.15 -4.18
N ILE A 8 4.66 15.21 -3.48
CA ILE A 8 4.00 14.42 -2.43
C ILE A 8 3.98 15.28 -1.17
N GLY A 9 2.84 15.92 -0.90
CA GLY A 9 2.68 16.80 0.27
C GLY A 9 2.71 16.07 1.61
N TYR A 10 2.38 14.79 1.61
CA TYR A 10 2.58 13.89 2.75
C TYR A 10 2.54 12.44 2.28
N TYR A 11 3.32 11.61 2.96
CA TYR A 11 3.19 10.16 2.95
C TYR A 11 3.39 9.68 4.39
N ASN A 12 2.35 9.14 4.99
CA ASN A 12 2.33 8.75 6.39
C ASN A 12 1.54 7.44 6.58
N THR A 13 1.64 6.86 7.78
CA THR A 13 1.07 5.54 8.10
C THR A 13 0.39 5.56 9.47
N GLY A 14 -0.33 4.49 9.79
CA GLY A 14 -0.96 4.30 11.10
C GLY A 14 -1.88 5.45 11.51
N THR A 15 -1.82 5.83 12.78
CA THR A 15 -2.66 6.89 13.36
C THR A 15 -2.47 8.26 12.69
N HIS A 16 -1.28 8.53 12.14
CA HIS A 16 -1.04 9.74 11.37
C HIS A 16 -1.84 9.74 10.07
N ALA A 17 -1.90 8.62 9.33
CA ALA A 17 -2.74 8.49 8.14
C ALA A 17 -4.23 8.60 8.51
N ASP A 18 -4.65 7.94 9.59
CA ASP A 18 -6.02 8.00 10.08
C ASP A 18 -6.47 9.43 10.45
N SER A 19 -5.55 10.25 10.96
CA SER A 19 -5.83 11.66 11.26
C SER A 19 -6.16 12.51 10.02
N TYR A 20 -5.68 12.09 8.83
CA TYR A 20 -6.06 12.69 7.54
C TYR A 20 -7.32 12.02 6.97
N ALA A 21 -7.57 10.76 7.28
CA ALA A 21 -8.74 10.02 6.81
C ALA A 21 -10.07 10.67 7.21
N ALA A 22 -10.13 11.26 8.41
CA ALA A 22 -11.30 11.96 8.93
C ALA A 22 -11.60 13.30 8.22
N LEU A 23 -10.67 13.81 7.41
CA LEU A 23 -10.80 15.08 6.70
C LEU A 23 -11.36 14.89 5.29
N THR A 24 -12.09 15.88 4.81
CA THR A 24 -12.42 16.02 3.39
C THR A 24 -11.15 16.25 2.55
N PRO A 25 -11.15 15.97 1.22
CA PRO A 25 -10.00 16.22 0.37
C PRO A 25 -9.44 17.65 0.46
N LYS A 26 -10.30 18.66 0.58
CA LYS A 26 -9.88 20.06 0.68
C LYS A 26 -9.22 20.37 2.03
N GLU A 27 -9.69 19.79 3.12
CA GLU A 27 -9.06 19.91 4.43
C GLU A 27 -7.71 19.18 4.50
N ARG A 28 -7.58 18.03 3.82
CA ARG A 28 -6.29 17.33 3.67
C ARG A 28 -5.27 18.21 2.94
N GLU A 29 -5.68 18.84 1.83
CA GLU A 29 -4.84 19.81 1.10
C GLU A 29 -4.41 20.97 2.01
N ALA A 30 -5.37 21.62 2.68
CA ALA A 30 -5.07 22.75 3.55
C ALA A 30 -4.09 22.38 4.67
N ARG A 31 -4.28 21.20 5.30
CA ARG A 31 -3.36 20.69 6.32
C ARG A 31 -1.98 20.37 5.74
N ALA A 32 -1.91 19.70 4.59
CA ALA A 32 -0.66 19.36 3.93
C ALA A 32 0.17 20.61 3.59
N VAL A 33 -0.48 21.63 3.01
CA VAL A 33 0.15 22.92 2.71
C VAL A 33 0.62 23.60 3.99
N ALA A 34 -0.20 23.63 5.05
CA ALA A 34 0.18 24.24 6.32
C ALA A 34 1.38 23.54 6.97
N GLN A 35 1.50 22.21 6.86
CA GLN A 35 2.68 21.49 7.34
C GLN A 35 3.91 21.75 6.45
N GLY A 36 3.74 21.75 5.13
CA GLY A 36 4.83 22.04 4.20
C GLY A 36 5.40 23.45 4.34
N VAL A 37 4.56 24.46 4.59
CA VAL A 37 5.00 25.85 4.86
C VAL A 37 5.94 25.92 6.08
N LYS A 38 5.71 25.12 7.12
CA LYS A 38 6.59 25.10 8.30
C LYS A 38 8.00 24.63 7.99
N ILE A 39 8.17 23.83 6.94
CA ILE A 39 9.45 23.21 6.57
C ILE A 39 10.11 23.97 5.41
N HIS A 40 9.32 24.36 4.40
CA HIS A 40 9.80 24.91 3.13
C HIS A 40 9.49 26.41 2.96
N GLY A 41 8.87 27.05 3.94
CA GLY A 41 8.51 28.46 3.92
C GLY A 41 7.25 28.78 3.11
N GLU A 42 6.90 30.07 3.07
CA GLU A 42 5.65 30.57 2.45
C GLU A 42 5.52 30.26 0.96
N SER A 43 6.63 30.01 0.25
CA SER A 43 6.61 29.60 -1.15
C SER A 43 5.87 28.28 -1.37
N TYR A 44 5.82 27.39 -0.37
CA TYR A 44 5.16 26.08 -0.49
C TYR A 44 3.65 26.17 -0.76
N ARG A 45 3.01 27.26 -0.32
CA ARG A 45 1.60 27.52 -0.60
C ARG A 45 1.38 28.09 -2.00
N LYS A 46 2.39 28.76 -2.56
CA LYS A 46 2.27 29.47 -3.84
C LYS A 46 2.20 28.46 -4.98
N HIS A 47 1.43 28.80 -6.01
CA HIS A 47 1.34 28.04 -7.27
C HIS A 47 0.73 26.62 -7.18
N LEU A 48 0.12 26.25 -6.05
CA LEU A 48 -0.70 25.04 -5.98
C LEU A 48 -1.87 25.15 -6.96
N THR A 49 -1.85 24.33 -8.02
CA THR A 49 -2.87 24.35 -9.07
C THR A 49 -4.01 23.37 -8.77
N SER A 50 -3.69 22.20 -8.23
CA SER A 50 -4.65 21.13 -7.92
C SER A 50 -4.05 20.18 -6.89
N SER A 51 -4.90 19.41 -6.21
CA SER A 51 -4.47 18.36 -5.30
C SER A 51 -5.32 17.10 -5.47
N PHE A 52 -4.74 15.97 -5.06
CA PHE A 52 -5.42 14.70 -4.91
C PHE A 52 -4.88 14.03 -3.65
N SER A 53 -5.73 13.28 -2.94
CA SER A 53 -5.33 12.51 -1.78
C SER A 53 -5.89 11.10 -1.86
N HIS A 54 -5.09 10.14 -1.41
CA HIS A 54 -5.50 8.75 -1.33
C HIS A 54 -5.33 8.24 0.10
N HIS A 55 -6.34 7.56 0.61
CA HIS A 55 -6.28 6.87 1.90
C HIS A 55 -6.65 5.41 1.68
N TRP A 56 -5.66 4.53 1.73
CA TRP A 56 -5.78 3.11 1.37
C TRP A 56 -6.91 2.40 2.13
N ARG A 57 -7.00 2.58 3.45
CA ARG A 57 -8.03 1.93 4.30
C ARG A 57 -9.46 2.37 3.99
N GLN A 58 -9.65 3.54 3.39
CA GLN A 58 -10.99 4.02 2.99
C GLN A 58 -11.33 3.71 1.54
N THR A 59 -10.42 3.06 0.80
CA THR A 59 -10.63 2.77 -0.63
C THR A 59 -11.22 1.36 -0.79
N PRO A 60 -12.41 1.23 -1.43
CA PRO A 60 -13.01 -0.07 -1.70
C PRO A 60 -12.05 -1.01 -2.44
N TYR A 61 -12.15 -2.30 -2.13
CA TYR A 61 -11.28 -3.37 -2.67
C TYR A 61 -9.81 -3.35 -2.19
N LEU A 62 -9.38 -2.28 -1.51
CA LEU A 62 -8.07 -2.20 -0.87
C LEU A 62 -8.20 -2.36 0.64
N GLU A 63 -8.96 -1.46 1.29
CA GLU A 63 -9.32 -1.49 2.73
C GLU A 63 -8.15 -1.63 3.73
N ALA A 64 -6.91 -1.62 3.24
CA ALA A 64 -5.64 -1.58 3.95
C ALA A 64 -4.54 -1.13 2.99
N SER A 65 -3.42 -0.63 3.51
CA SER A 65 -2.22 -0.33 2.69
C SER A 65 -1.36 -1.58 2.45
N TRP A 66 -1.26 -2.41 3.49
CA TRP A 66 -0.54 -3.69 3.59
C TRP A 66 -0.98 -4.34 4.92
N HIS A 67 -0.58 -5.58 5.18
CA HIS A 67 -0.99 -6.26 6.41
C HIS A 67 -0.01 -6.02 7.56
N SER A 68 -0.42 -6.35 8.78
CA SER A 68 0.48 -6.41 9.92
C SER A 68 0.16 -7.68 10.68
N LEU A 69 0.88 -8.76 10.35
CA LEU A 69 0.71 -10.05 10.99
C LEU A 69 1.63 -10.14 12.20
N ALA A 70 1.09 -10.35 13.39
CA ALA A 70 1.89 -10.58 14.58
C ALA A 70 2.72 -11.86 14.40
N GLY A 71 4.04 -11.77 14.57
CA GLY A 71 4.98 -12.85 14.25
C GLY A 71 5.41 -12.89 12.77
N GLY A 72 4.86 -12.02 11.92
CA GLY A 72 5.25 -11.89 10.52
C GLY A 72 5.10 -13.20 9.73
N PRO A 73 5.97 -13.44 8.74
CA PRO A 73 5.99 -14.69 7.97
C PRO A 73 6.23 -15.96 8.80
N ASP A 74 6.73 -15.83 10.04
CA ASP A 74 6.98 -16.95 10.94
C ASP A 74 5.77 -17.25 11.86
N ALA A 75 4.69 -16.47 11.74
CA ALA A 75 3.47 -16.72 12.49
C ALA A 75 2.83 -18.07 12.09
N PRO A 76 2.24 -18.84 13.02
CA PRO A 76 1.60 -20.12 12.71
C PRO A 76 0.50 -20.05 11.64
N ALA A 77 -0.12 -18.88 11.48
CA ALA A 77 -1.15 -18.64 10.47
C ALA A 77 -0.59 -18.45 9.04
N PHE A 78 0.69 -18.09 8.88
CA PHE A 78 1.26 -17.73 7.59
C PHE A 78 1.50 -18.94 6.67
N ALA A 79 2.07 -20.02 7.22
CA ALA A 79 2.39 -21.22 6.45
C ALA A 79 1.14 -21.90 5.86
N PRO A 80 0.04 -22.11 6.61
CA PRO A 80 -1.19 -22.68 6.05
C PRO A 80 -1.79 -21.88 4.88
N LEU A 81 -1.72 -20.54 4.92
CA LEU A 81 -2.21 -19.69 3.82
C LEU A 81 -1.36 -19.78 2.55
N ASN A 82 -0.14 -20.30 2.67
CA ASN A 82 0.78 -20.52 1.57
C ASN A 82 0.64 -21.90 0.92
N GLU A 83 -0.22 -22.77 1.48
CA GLU A 83 -0.55 -24.08 0.93
C GLU A 83 -1.88 -24.02 0.16
N PRO A 84 -2.04 -24.85 -0.90
CA PRO A 84 -3.30 -24.89 -1.65
C PRO A 84 -4.44 -25.51 -0.85
N ALA A 85 -5.60 -24.87 -0.88
CA ALA A 85 -6.85 -25.43 -0.39
C ALA A 85 -7.61 -26.08 -1.55
N GLY A 86 -7.34 -27.35 -1.83
CA GLY A 86 -7.90 -28.05 -2.98
C GLY A 86 -7.42 -27.42 -4.28
N HIS A 87 -8.30 -26.77 -5.05
CA HIS A 87 -7.95 -26.05 -6.29
C HIS A 87 -7.77 -24.53 -6.09
N VAL A 88 -7.83 -24.05 -4.86
CA VAL A 88 -7.67 -22.63 -4.52
C VAL A 88 -6.24 -22.37 -4.04
N TYR A 89 -5.58 -21.40 -4.67
CA TYR A 89 -4.25 -20.93 -4.30
C TYR A 89 -4.33 -19.44 -3.98
N PHE A 90 -3.81 -19.03 -2.83
CA PHE A 90 -3.69 -17.61 -2.48
C PHE A 90 -2.35 -17.05 -2.95
N ALA A 91 -2.37 -15.84 -3.48
CA ALA A 91 -1.17 -15.10 -3.90
C ALA A 91 -1.34 -13.62 -3.57
N GLY A 92 -0.25 -12.99 -3.14
CA GLY A 92 -0.19 -11.59 -2.77
C GLY A 92 1.12 -11.26 -2.09
N ASP A 93 1.46 -9.98 -2.01
CA ASP A 93 2.59 -9.50 -1.20
C ASP A 93 2.49 -9.95 0.25
N TRP A 94 1.26 -9.98 0.78
CA TRP A 94 0.90 -10.48 2.10
C TRP A 94 1.15 -11.98 2.35
N LEU A 95 1.57 -12.74 1.32
CA LEU A 95 2.07 -14.12 1.43
C LEU A 95 3.54 -14.21 0.99
N SER A 96 4.34 -13.21 1.36
CA SER A 96 5.77 -13.18 1.12
C SER A 96 6.53 -12.60 2.33
N TYR A 97 7.85 -12.72 2.33
CA TYR A 97 8.73 -12.01 3.27
C TYR A 97 8.91 -10.52 2.92
N LEU A 98 8.19 -10.03 1.91
CA LEU A 98 8.34 -8.70 1.30
C LEU A 98 6.97 -8.02 1.17
N ASP A 99 6.19 -8.03 2.25
CA ASP A 99 4.93 -7.30 2.38
C ASP A 99 5.11 -5.80 2.09
N ALA A 100 4.08 -5.16 1.53
CA ALA A 100 4.08 -3.78 1.03
C ALA A 100 5.02 -3.51 -0.17
N TRP A 101 5.64 -4.55 -0.75
CA TRP A 101 6.47 -4.43 -1.96
C TRP A 101 5.87 -5.19 -3.14
N GLN A 102 5.92 -4.56 -4.31
CA GLN A 102 5.55 -5.21 -5.58
C GLN A 102 6.36 -6.50 -5.81
N HIS A 103 7.61 -6.55 -5.36
CA HIS A 103 8.42 -7.77 -5.42
C HIS A 103 7.73 -8.93 -4.67
N GLY A 104 7.15 -8.68 -3.49
CA GLY A 104 6.41 -9.69 -2.74
C GLY A 104 5.27 -10.28 -3.54
N ALA A 105 4.44 -9.41 -4.14
CA ALA A 105 3.32 -9.83 -4.98
C ALA A 105 3.79 -10.66 -6.20
N PHE A 106 4.82 -10.19 -6.92
CA PHE A 106 5.34 -10.91 -8.09
C PHE A 106 5.97 -12.26 -7.72
N SER A 107 6.75 -12.31 -6.65
CA SER A 107 7.38 -13.54 -6.19
C SER A 107 6.34 -14.54 -5.66
N SER A 108 5.31 -14.08 -4.96
CA SER A 108 4.17 -14.90 -4.53
C SER A 108 3.41 -15.48 -5.72
N ALA A 109 3.11 -14.66 -6.74
CA ALA A 109 2.47 -15.12 -7.97
C ALA A 109 3.32 -16.17 -8.72
N ARG A 110 4.63 -15.93 -8.86
CA ARG A 110 5.56 -16.89 -9.50
C ARG A 110 5.61 -18.22 -8.75
N LYS A 111 5.63 -18.20 -7.41
CA LYS A 111 5.56 -19.41 -6.57
C LYS A 111 4.28 -20.18 -6.85
N VAL A 112 3.11 -19.53 -6.81
CA VAL A 112 1.81 -20.18 -7.02
C VAL A 112 1.70 -20.78 -8.42
N VAL A 113 2.04 -20.01 -9.47
CA VAL A 113 2.02 -20.50 -10.85
C VAL A 113 2.96 -21.70 -11.03
N GLY A 114 4.18 -21.64 -10.47
CA GLY A 114 5.12 -22.76 -10.52
C GLY A 114 4.64 -24.01 -9.78
N SER A 115 3.98 -23.85 -8.63
CA SER A 115 3.38 -24.96 -7.89
C SER A 115 2.18 -25.57 -8.61
N LEU A 116 1.32 -24.74 -9.20
CA LEU A 116 0.20 -25.21 -10.03
C LEU A 116 0.70 -25.98 -11.25
N HIS A 117 1.70 -25.44 -11.95
CA HIS A 117 2.29 -26.10 -13.12
C HIS A 117 2.86 -27.49 -12.78
N ARG A 118 3.63 -27.59 -11.69
CA ARG A 118 4.17 -28.89 -11.22
C ARG A 118 3.06 -29.88 -10.87
N ARG A 119 1.97 -29.43 -10.26
CA ARG A 119 0.82 -30.29 -9.96
C ARG A 119 0.18 -30.85 -11.23
N VAL A 120 0.04 -30.03 -12.26
CA VAL A 120 -0.52 -30.46 -13.56
C VAL A 120 0.39 -31.46 -14.28
N LEU A 121 1.71 -31.32 -14.15
CA LEU A 121 2.66 -32.26 -14.76
C LEU A 121 2.77 -33.61 -14.03
N ASN A 122 2.51 -33.62 -12.72
CA ASN A 122 2.68 -34.81 -11.87
C ASN A 122 1.38 -35.56 -11.59
N GLY A 123 0.23 -35.01 -11.98
CA GLY A 123 -1.08 -35.67 -11.91
C GLY A 123 -1.40 -36.38 -13.21
#